data_AF-A0A7G8E8F9-F1
#
_entry.id   AF-A0A7G8E8F9-F1
#
_cell.length_a   1.000
_cell.length_b   1.000
_cell.length_c   1.000
_cell.angle_alpha   90.00
_cell.angle_beta   90.00
_cell.angle_gamma   90.00
#
_symmetry.space_group_name_H-M   'P 1'
#
loop_
_entity.id
_entity.type
_entity.pdbx_description
1 polymer ?
#
loop_
_entity_poly.entity_id
_entity_poly.type
_entity_poly.pdbx_seq_one_letter_code
_entity_poly.pdbx_strand_id
1 'polypeptide(L)'
;MAAVIYLHWTATGYNWIRPGHYHSIIGGDGRVHRLHAYSVDLPAHTYGRNRSSVALSCACMGGIPDPWTQPPTTAQLNSLCAETASIARDWGWREADITIQSVMTHAEAASNRDGRWMHDNYGPVIWGGTGERWDLLQLEKGGPNDGGDQLRERIRALLRGDPPPSLAQPLEQRLVFKGETTIQARGADLRVQIDGQGRSWALVAELLERYEIPHVWDASRRRILIGALDVTPTYRDDAVQASVGWPLVELSLQTGSAPVILSGILRPGGDGDRAWCRVLEFAEEFGISVAFDPLVLAERRGG
;
A
#
# COMPACT_ATOMS: atom_id res chain seq x y z
N MET A 1 7.04 -8.16 21.62
CA MET A 1 7.41 -6.75 21.36
C MET A 1 6.25 -6.11 20.61
N ALA A 2 6.01 -4.81 20.80
CA ALA A 2 5.03 -4.10 19.98
C ALA A 2 5.50 -4.09 18.52
N ALA A 3 4.57 -4.16 17.57
CA ALA A 3 4.89 -4.11 16.16
C ALA A 3 5.50 -2.75 15.79
N VAL A 4 6.48 -2.73 14.89
CA VAL A 4 7.15 -1.49 14.44
C VAL A 4 7.21 -1.47 12.92
N ILE A 5 7.02 -0.29 12.33
CA ILE A 5 7.21 -0.06 10.89
C ILE A 5 8.53 0.69 10.69
N TYR A 6 9.44 0.09 9.94
CA TYR A 6 10.70 0.70 9.54
C TYR A 6 10.63 1.22 8.10
N LEU A 7 11.04 2.48 7.92
CA LEU A 7 11.01 3.20 6.66
C LEU A 7 12.44 3.33 6.10
N HIS A 8 12.62 2.96 4.83
CA HIS A 8 13.93 2.82 4.20
C HIS A 8 13.98 3.52 2.84
N TRP A 9 15.20 3.59 2.29
CA TRP A 9 15.39 3.58 0.84
C TRP A 9 16.21 2.37 0.44
N THR A 10 16.26 2.10 -0.86
CA THR A 10 17.00 0.95 -1.39
C THR A 10 18.45 1.28 -1.76
N ALA A 11 18.81 2.57 -1.86
CA ALA A 11 20.08 3.04 -2.44
C ALA A 11 20.28 2.53 -3.89
N THR A 12 19.22 2.57 -4.70
CA THR A 12 19.20 2.09 -6.09
C THR A 12 18.45 3.08 -6.99
N GLY A 13 18.38 2.77 -8.30
CA GLY A 13 17.53 3.53 -9.21
C GLY A 13 16.03 3.33 -8.94
N TYR A 14 15.22 4.23 -9.50
CA TYR A 14 13.76 4.31 -9.30
C TYR A 14 12.94 3.07 -9.67
N ASN A 15 13.49 2.20 -10.51
CA ASN A 15 12.80 1.02 -11.04
C ASN A 15 13.24 -0.29 -10.35
N TRP A 16 14.04 -0.20 -9.29
CA TRP A 16 14.50 -1.39 -8.59
C TRP A 16 13.41 -1.95 -7.70
N ILE A 17 12.84 -3.09 -8.10
CA ILE A 17 11.84 -3.83 -7.34
C ILE A 17 12.35 -5.27 -7.20
N ARG A 18 12.68 -5.70 -5.97
CA ARG A 18 13.14 -7.07 -5.68
C ARG A 18 12.62 -7.58 -4.35
N PRO A 19 12.11 -8.82 -4.28
CA PRO A 19 11.68 -9.43 -3.03
C PRO A 19 12.88 -9.76 -2.13
N GLY A 20 12.63 -9.86 -0.82
CA GLY A 20 13.52 -10.52 0.15
C GLY A 20 13.97 -9.64 1.30
N HIS A 21 14.08 -8.33 1.06
CA HIS A 21 14.53 -7.36 2.07
C HIS A 21 13.38 -6.56 2.66
N TYR A 22 12.47 -6.09 1.81
CA TYR A 22 11.37 -5.22 2.23
C TYR A 22 10.03 -5.89 1.97
N HIS A 23 9.06 -5.57 2.82
CA HIS A 23 7.69 -6.03 2.62
C HIS A 23 7.06 -5.32 1.43
N SER A 24 7.32 -4.02 1.31
CA SER A 24 6.90 -3.24 0.14
C SER A 24 8.01 -2.32 -0.34
N ILE A 25 8.06 -2.14 -1.66
CA ILE A 25 8.95 -1.19 -2.32
C ILE A 25 8.10 -0.21 -3.13
N ILE A 26 8.38 1.07 -3.00
CA ILE A 26 7.71 2.14 -3.74
C ILE A 26 8.61 2.60 -4.89
N GLY A 27 8.17 2.38 -6.14
CA GLY A 27 8.86 2.82 -7.36
C GLY A 27 8.92 4.35 -7.47
N GLY A 28 9.79 4.90 -8.32
CA GLY A 28 9.96 6.36 -8.48
C GLY A 28 8.69 7.11 -8.89
N ASP A 29 7.76 6.41 -9.55
CA ASP A 29 6.43 6.90 -9.92
C ASP A 29 5.40 6.87 -8.76
N GLY A 30 5.80 6.39 -7.58
CA GLY A 30 4.95 6.24 -6.40
C GLY A 30 4.17 4.92 -6.37
N ARG A 31 4.39 3.99 -7.30
CA ARG A 31 3.72 2.69 -7.29
C ARG A 31 4.18 1.82 -6.13
N VAL A 32 3.26 1.29 -5.34
CA VAL A 32 3.54 0.38 -4.22
C VAL A 32 3.56 -1.06 -4.72
N HIS A 33 4.70 -1.72 -4.55
CA HIS A 33 4.90 -3.14 -4.85
C HIS A 33 4.96 -3.92 -3.53
N ARG A 34 3.92 -4.69 -3.20
CA ARG A 34 3.82 -5.50 -1.96
C ARG A 34 4.42 -6.88 -2.18
N LEU A 35 5.66 -7.07 -1.78
CA LEU A 35 6.49 -8.23 -2.13
C LEU A 35 6.40 -9.36 -1.10
N HIS A 36 6.03 -9.05 0.14
CA HIS A 36 5.82 -10.03 1.21
C HIS A 36 4.63 -9.62 2.08
N ALA A 37 3.98 -10.61 2.69
CA ALA A 37 2.90 -10.36 3.64
C ALA A 37 3.43 -9.64 4.89
N TYR A 38 2.71 -8.61 5.36
CA TYR A 38 3.06 -7.81 6.55
C TYR A 38 3.04 -8.58 7.88
N SER A 39 2.61 -9.84 7.85
CA SER A 39 2.59 -10.76 8.99
C SER A 39 3.81 -11.66 9.08
N VAL A 40 4.72 -11.60 8.11
CA VAL A 40 5.91 -12.46 8.03
C VAL A 40 7.16 -11.67 8.37
N ASP A 41 7.95 -12.16 9.33
CA ASP A 41 9.25 -11.59 9.62
C ASP A 41 10.20 -11.77 8.42
N LEU A 42 10.83 -10.68 7.98
CA LEU A 42 11.89 -10.71 6.95
C LEU A 42 13.27 -10.78 7.60
N PRO A 43 14.23 -11.49 6.99
CA PRO A 43 15.48 -11.82 7.68
C PRO A 43 16.42 -10.61 7.87
N ALA A 44 16.36 -9.59 7.01
CA ALA A 44 17.38 -8.55 6.97
C ALA A 44 16.93 -7.23 6.30
N HIS A 45 16.34 -6.32 7.10
CA HIS A 45 16.13 -4.91 6.72
C HIS A 45 16.68 -3.92 7.76
N THR A 46 16.48 -4.19 9.05
CA THR A 46 16.93 -3.33 10.16
C THR A 46 17.69 -4.17 11.19
N TYR A 47 19.00 -3.97 11.28
CA TYR A 47 19.86 -4.74 12.17
C TYR A 47 19.36 -4.75 13.62
N GLY A 48 19.28 -5.93 14.22
CA GLY A 48 18.78 -6.12 15.59
C GLY A 48 17.28 -5.87 15.79
N ARG A 49 16.51 -5.56 14.73
CA ARG A 49 15.13 -5.04 14.83
C ARG A 49 14.11 -5.68 13.87
N ASN A 50 14.49 -6.76 13.16
CA ASN A 50 13.68 -7.39 12.10
C ASN A 50 12.45 -8.21 12.56
N ARG A 51 12.34 -8.53 13.86
CA ARG A 51 11.27 -9.40 14.38
C ARG A 51 10.06 -8.59 14.77
N SER A 52 8.88 -9.09 14.45
CA SER A 52 7.60 -8.41 14.70
C SER A 52 7.60 -6.99 14.12
N SER A 53 8.11 -6.85 12.90
CA SER A 53 8.26 -5.55 12.24
C SER A 53 7.95 -5.60 10.76
N VAL A 54 7.46 -4.49 10.22
CA VAL A 54 7.25 -4.28 8.79
C VAL A 54 8.32 -3.34 8.26
N ALA A 55 8.72 -3.54 7.00
CA ALA A 55 9.75 -2.76 6.34
C ALA A 55 9.22 -2.26 4.99
N LEU A 56 9.17 -0.93 4.83
CA LEU A 56 8.71 -0.26 3.62
C LEU A 56 9.87 0.57 3.07
N SER A 57 10.10 0.53 1.75
CA SER A 57 11.26 1.21 1.16
C SER A 57 10.92 1.99 -0.09
N CYS A 58 11.50 3.19 -0.25
CA CYS A 58 11.49 3.90 -1.53
C CYS A 58 12.64 3.41 -2.42
N ALA A 59 12.35 3.02 -3.66
CA ALA A 59 13.37 2.72 -4.67
C ALA A 59 14.06 4.03 -5.11
N CYS A 60 15.12 4.46 -4.44
CA CYS A 60 15.79 5.74 -4.71
C CYS A 60 17.20 5.75 -4.13
N MET A 61 17.90 6.89 -4.23
CA MET A 61 19.25 7.14 -3.72
C MET A 61 20.37 6.34 -4.38
N GLY A 62 20.13 5.75 -5.56
CA GLY A 62 21.15 5.07 -6.37
C GLY A 62 21.93 5.97 -7.31
N GLY A 63 21.93 7.28 -7.08
CA GLY A 63 22.71 8.25 -7.85
C GLY A 63 24.22 8.02 -7.71
N ILE A 64 24.97 8.19 -8.81
CA ILE A 64 26.44 8.06 -8.83
C ILE A 64 27.01 9.26 -9.62
N PRO A 65 28.04 9.97 -9.11
CA PRO A 65 28.72 9.75 -7.83
C PRO A 65 27.94 10.28 -6.61
N ASP A 66 26.90 11.09 -6.84
CA ASP A 66 26.08 11.70 -5.79
C ASP A 66 24.71 10.99 -5.69
N PRO A 67 24.41 10.31 -4.56
CA PRO A 67 23.11 9.67 -4.31
C PRO A 67 21.92 10.61 -4.52
N TRP A 68 22.08 11.90 -4.22
CA TRP A 68 21.05 12.93 -4.34
C TRP A 68 20.70 13.31 -5.78
N THR A 69 21.33 12.69 -6.78
CA THR A 69 20.87 12.78 -8.18
C THR A 69 19.62 11.93 -8.44
N GLN A 70 19.29 11.00 -7.53
CA GLN A 70 18.03 10.24 -7.53
C GLN A 70 17.38 10.31 -6.14
N PRO A 71 16.94 11.50 -5.67
CA PRO A 71 16.33 11.66 -4.34
C PRO A 71 14.98 10.91 -4.24
N PRO A 72 14.44 10.66 -3.04
CA PRO A 72 13.06 10.21 -2.91
C PRO A 72 12.11 11.18 -3.64
N THR A 73 11.25 10.68 -4.52
CA THR A 73 10.27 11.53 -5.21
C THR A 73 9.11 11.88 -4.29
N THR A 74 8.41 12.98 -4.56
CA THR A 74 7.17 13.33 -3.84
C THR A 74 6.14 12.21 -3.92
N ALA A 75 6.02 11.55 -5.08
CA ALA A 75 5.12 10.42 -5.26
C ALA A 75 5.50 9.23 -4.36
N GLN A 76 6.81 8.94 -4.25
CA GLN A 76 7.32 7.92 -3.35
C GLN A 76 6.99 8.21 -1.89
N LEU A 77 7.29 9.42 -1.42
CA LEU A 77 7.07 9.81 -0.03
C LEU A 77 5.58 9.77 0.35
N ASN A 78 4.70 10.21 -0.56
CA ASN A 78 3.25 10.17 -0.33
C ASN A 78 2.74 8.74 -0.25
N SER A 79 3.15 7.86 -1.18
CA SER A 79 2.77 6.45 -1.16
C SER A 79 3.36 5.71 0.05
N LEU A 80 4.59 6.03 0.47
CA LEU A 80 5.19 5.50 1.68
C LEU A 80 4.35 5.84 2.93
N CYS A 81 3.92 7.10 3.05
CA CYS A 81 3.05 7.53 4.15
C CYS A 81 1.67 6.87 4.08
N ALA A 82 1.07 6.78 2.90
CA ALA A 82 -0.23 6.16 2.68
C ALA A 82 -0.23 4.67 3.04
N GLU A 83 0.81 3.95 2.61
CA GLU A 83 0.96 2.53 2.92
C GLU A 83 1.17 2.32 4.42
N THR A 84 2.02 3.14 5.06
CA THR A 84 2.24 3.11 6.51
C THR A 84 0.94 3.37 7.28
N ALA A 85 0.15 4.37 6.86
CA ALA A 85 -1.16 4.66 7.46
C ALA A 85 -2.18 3.53 7.24
N SER A 86 -2.10 2.81 6.12
CA SER A 86 -2.94 1.62 5.87
C SER A 86 -2.62 0.52 6.88
N ILE A 87 -1.35 0.16 7.04
CA ILE A 87 -0.89 -0.86 7.99
C ILE A 87 -1.23 -0.46 9.44
N ALA A 88 -1.04 0.82 9.79
CA ALA A 88 -1.40 1.33 11.11
C ALA A 88 -2.90 1.13 11.41
N ARG A 89 -3.79 1.45 10.45
CA ARG A 89 -5.25 1.21 10.60
C ARG A 89 -5.56 -0.28 10.82
N ASP A 90 -4.86 -1.16 10.12
CA ASP A 90 -5.04 -2.60 10.29
C ASP A 90 -4.68 -3.08 11.69
N TRP A 91 -3.58 -2.54 12.23
CA TRP A 91 -3.15 -2.80 13.59
C TRP A 91 -4.00 -2.09 14.66
N GLY A 92 -5.02 -1.34 14.24
CA GLY A 92 -5.90 -0.59 15.13
C GLY A 92 -5.24 0.66 15.74
N TRP A 93 -4.11 1.09 15.18
CA TRP A 93 -3.39 2.27 15.61
C TRP A 93 -4.14 3.54 15.21
N ARG A 94 -4.07 4.51 16.11
CA ARG A 94 -4.57 5.87 15.94
C ARG A 94 -3.39 6.82 15.78
N GLU A 95 -3.71 8.07 15.52
CA GLU A 95 -2.71 9.14 15.41
C GLU A 95 -1.71 9.16 16.58
N ALA A 96 -2.21 9.03 17.81
CA ALA A 96 -1.40 9.04 19.02
C ALA A 96 -0.40 7.87 19.10
N ASP A 97 -0.70 6.76 18.41
CA ASP A 97 0.18 5.59 18.37
C ASP A 97 1.32 5.80 17.38
N ILE A 98 1.25 6.76 16.46
CA ILE A 98 2.33 7.10 15.52
C ILE A 98 3.39 7.92 16.26
N THR A 99 4.41 7.24 16.73
CA THR A 99 5.52 7.78 17.52
C THR A 99 6.85 7.21 17.03
N ILE A 100 7.95 7.70 17.58
CA ILE A 100 9.28 7.13 17.31
C ILE A 100 9.42 5.67 17.76
N GLN A 101 8.52 5.16 18.59
CA GLN A 101 8.57 3.75 19.05
C GLN A 101 7.82 2.80 18.10
N SER A 102 6.97 3.33 17.21
CA SER A 102 6.08 2.55 16.34
C SER A 102 6.37 2.74 14.86
N VAL A 103 6.86 3.92 14.45
CA VAL A 103 7.29 4.23 13.08
C VAL A 103 8.64 4.94 13.10
N MET A 104 9.66 4.30 12.54
CA MET A 104 11.03 4.80 12.53
C MET A 104 11.61 4.78 11.12
N THR A 105 12.44 5.76 10.79
CA THR A 105 13.35 5.61 9.64
C THR A 105 14.51 4.69 10.01
N HIS A 106 15.20 4.12 9.00
CA HIS A 106 16.43 3.35 9.29
C HIS A 106 17.49 4.24 9.94
N ALA A 107 17.60 5.52 9.58
CA ALA A 107 18.49 6.45 10.26
C ALA A 107 18.23 6.52 11.78
N GLU A 108 16.95 6.62 12.16
CA GLU A 108 16.55 6.70 13.57
C GLU A 108 16.79 5.37 14.29
N ALA A 109 16.45 4.25 13.65
CA ALA A 109 16.63 2.92 14.20
C ALA A 109 18.12 2.59 14.40
N ALA A 110 18.95 2.92 13.41
CA ALA A 110 20.41 2.77 13.46
C ALA A 110 21.07 3.59 14.57
N SER A 111 20.42 4.67 15.00
CA SER A 111 20.89 5.54 16.07
C SER A 111 20.21 5.31 17.42
N ASN A 112 19.40 4.25 17.55
CA ASN A 112 18.65 3.94 18.78
C ASN A 112 17.81 5.12 19.30
N ARG A 113 17.25 5.94 18.40
CA ARG A 113 16.55 7.19 18.78
C ARG A 113 15.26 6.96 19.56
N ASP A 114 14.73 5.74 19.55
CA ASP A 114 13.60 5.30 20.37
C ASP A 114 13.98 5.06 21.85
N GLY A 115 15.25 5.27 22.21
CA GLY A 115 15.77 5.07 23.57
C GLY A 115 16.12 3.61 23.87
N ARG A 116 15.98 2.69 22.90
CA ARG A 116 16.33 1.28 23.06
C ARG A 116 17.74 1.02 22.55
N TRP A 117 18.67 0.68 23.45
CA TRP A 117 20.03 0.30 23.06
C TRP A 117 20.08 -1.12 22.49
N MET A 118 19.92 -1.24 21.16
CA MET A 118 19.87 -2.54 20.48
C MET A 118 21.21 -2.98 19.88
N HIS A 119 22.09 -2.03 19.60
CA HIS A 119 23.38 -2.18 18.92
C HIS A 119 24.18 -0.88 19.07
N ASP A 120 25.45 -0.88 18.69
CA ASP A 120 26.22 0.37 18.57
C ASP A 120 25.59 1.30 17.53
N ASN A 121 25.80 2.61 17.68
CA ASN A 121 25.21 3.61 16.79
C ASN A 121 25.91 3.60 15.41
N TYR A 122 25.24 3.01 14.43
CA TYR A 122 25.68 2.99 13.02
C TYR A 122 24.88 3.95 12.13
N GLY A 123 24.13 4.86 12.76
CA GLY A 123 23.31 5.84 12.09
C GLY A 123 24.10 7.09 11.65
N PRO A 124 23.42 8.20 11.32
CA PRO A 124 24.04 9.42 10.83
C PRO A 124 25.15 9.96 11.74
N VAL A 125 26.23 10.46 11.13
CA VAL A 125 27.35 11.09 11.84
C VAL A 125 26.91 12.29 12.68
N ILE A 126 25.94 13.07 12.18
CA ILE A 126 25.37 14.21 12.93
C ILE A 126 24.66 13.77 14.22
N TRP A 127 24.29 12.49 14.33
CA TRP A 127 23.73 11.89 15.53
C TRP A 127 24.75 11.03 16.29
N GLY A 128 26.04 11.20 16.01
CA GLY A 128 27.13 10.51 16.70
C GLY A 128 27.35 9.05 16.26
N GLY A 129 26.78 8.65 15.13
CA GLY A 129 27.00 7.32 14.54
C GLY A 129 28.14 7.27 13.54
N THR A 130 28.40 6.08 13.00
CA THR A 130 29.46 5.83 12.00
C THR A 130 29.05 6.15 10.56
N GLY A 131 27.76 6.44 10.31
CA GLY A 131 27.27 6.97 9.03
C GLY A 131 26.82 5.93 8.00
N GLU A 132 26.80 4.63 8.34
CA GLU A 132 26.47 3.56 7.39
C GLU A 132 24.99 3.55 7.00
N ARG A 133 24.09 4.01 7.88
CA ARG A 133 22.67 4.18 7.56
C ARG A 133 22.19 5.57 7.90
N TRP A 134 21.64 6.23 6.89
CA TRP A 134 21.08 7.58 7.01
C TRP A 134 19.76 7.70 6.24
N ASP A 135 19.12 6.57 5.97
CA ASP A 135 17.86 6.46 5.25
C ASP A 135 16.80 7.38 5.84
N LEU A 136 16.26 8.23 4.96
CA LEU A 136 15.21 9.20 5.25
C LEU A 136 15.54 10.12 6.45
N LEU A 137 16.83 10.36 6.72
CA LEU A 137 17.29 11.44 7.60
C LEU A 137 16.80 12.79 7.07
N GLN A 138 16.98 12.98 5.76
CA GLN A 138 16.48 14.10 4.97
C GLN A 138 15.58 13.54 3.87
N LEU A 139 14.47 14.24 3.58
CA LEU A 139 13.54 13.83 2.52
C LEU A 139 13.86 14.47 1.16
N GLU A 140 14.73 15.47 1.16
CA GLU A 140 15.18 16.21 -0.03
C GLU A 140 16.62 16.71 0.17
N LYS A 141 17.30 17.02 -0.93
CA LYS A 141 18.72 17.41 -0.89
C LYS A 141 18.88 18.72 -0.12
N GLY A 142 19.65 18.68 0.96
CA GLY A 142 19.89 19.85 1.81
C GLY A 142 18.71 20.25 2.68
N GLY A 143 17.68 19.41 2.77
CA GLY A 143 16.54 19.62 3.67
C GLY A 143 16.91 19.47 5.15
N PRO A 144 15.96 19.64 6.07
CA PRO A 144 16.19 19.43 7.49
C PRO A 144 16.45 17.95 7.84
N ASN A 145 17.21 17.72 8.91
CA ASN A 145 17.60 16.39 9.41
C ASN A 145 16.53 15.77 10.32
N ASP A 146 15.26 15.94 9.98
CA ASP A 146 14.07 15.54 10.75
C ASP A 146 13.08 14.74 9.89
N GLY A 147 13.57 14.05 8.85
CA GLY A 147 12.72 13.34 7.90
C GLY A 147 11.78 12.32 8.55
N GLY A 148 12.20 11.67 9.64
CA GLY A 148 11.32 10.80 10.43
C GLY A 148 10.14 11.53 11.07
N ASP A 149 10.35 12.72 11.63
CA ASP A 149 9.28 13.53 12.21
C ASP A 149 8.31 14.02 11.13
N GLN A 150 8.83 14.47 10.00
CA GLN A 150 8.01 14.87 8.85
C GLN A 150 7.14 13.72 8.32
N LEU A 151 7.71 12.51 8.20
CA LEU A 151 6.96 11.33 7.75
C LEU A 151 5.88 10.94 8.76
N ARG A 152 6.20 10.89 10.05
CA ARG A 152 5.22 10.61 11.11
C ARG A 152 4.07 11.62 11.10
N GLU A 153 4.35 12.90 10.90
CA GLU A 153 3.30 13.92 10.82
C GLU A 153 2.38 13.72 9.62
N ARG A 154 2.93 13.38 8.45
CA ARG A 154 2.13 13.04 7.26
C ARG A 154 1.26 11.80 7.50
N ILE A 155 1.79 10.78 8.17
CA ILE A 155 1.04 9.56 8.52
C ILE A 155 -0.09 9.87 9.51
N ARG A 156 0.17 10.70 10.53
CA ARG A 156 -0.86 11.17 11.48
C ARG A 156 -2.01 11.88 10.77
N ALA A 157 -1.68 12.80 9.86
CA ALA A 157 -2.68 13.50 9.05
C ALA A 157 -3.58 12.51 8.27
N LEU A 158 -2.98 11.50 7.64
CA LEU A 158 -3.72 10.46 6.93
C LEU A 158 -4.65 9.65 7.84
N LEU A 159 -4.22 9.36 9.07
CA LEU A 159 -5.05 8.66 10.06
C LEU A 159 -6.22 9.50 10.57
N ARG A 160 -6.06 10.84 10.62
CA ARG A 160 -7.17 11.77 10.91
C ARG A 160 -8.19 11.85 9.76
N GLY A 161 -7.84 11.34 8.57
CA GLY A 161 -8.63 11.49 7.36
C GLY A 161 -8.33 12.77 6.60
N ASP A 162 -7.24 13.49 6.95
CA ASP A 162 -6.76 14.60 6.16
C ASP A 162 -6.33 14.06 4.79
N PRO A 163 -6.74 14.68 3.67
CA PRO A 163 -6.21 14.30 2.37
C PRO A 163 -4.68 14.42 2.40
N PRO A 164 -3.88 13.45 1.90
CA PRO A 164 -2.46 13.63 1.75
C PRO A 164 -2.17 14.93 0.99
N PRO A 165 -0.97 15.49 1.11
CA PRO A 165 -0.56 16.65 0.32
C PRO A 165 -0.78 16.47 -1.19
N SER A 166 -0.91 15.23 -1.69
CA SER A 166 -1.26 14.88 -3.07
C SER A 166 -2.71 14.45 -3.34
N LEU A 167 -3.65 14.53 -2.39
CA LEU A 167 -5.09 14.46 -2.71
C LEU A 167 -5.70 15.83 -3.02
N ALA A 168 -4.90 16.90 -2.96
CA ALA A 168 -5.14 18.13 -3.72
C ALA A 168 -4.54 18.04 -5.14
N GLN A 169 -4.33 16.82 -5.68
CA GLN A 169 -4.23 16.68 -7.13
C GLN A 169 -5.56 17.17 -7.73
N PRO A 170 -5.54 18.06 -8.74
CA PRO A 170 -6.76 18.57 -9.35
C PRO A 170 -7.70 17.42 -9.71
N LEU A 171 -9.02 17.61 -9.61
CA LEU A 171 -10.05 16.65 -10.07
C LEU A 171 -9.73 16.07 -11.46
N GLU A 172 -8.98 16.81 -12.27
CA GLU A 172 -8.47 16.46 -13.59
C GLU A 172 -7.52 15.24 -13.64
N GLN A 173 -6.89 14.84 -12.53
CA GLN A 173 -5.98 13.68 -12.46
C GLN A 173 -6.62 12.41 -11.88
N ARG A 174 -7.83 12.51 -11.35
CA ARG A 174 -8.57 11.37 -10.82
C ARG A 174 -8.99 10.43 -11.96
N LEU A 175 -9.00 9.12 -11.70
CA LEU A 175 -9.52 8.13 -12.64
C LEU A 175 -10.92 8.52 -13.12
N VAL A 176 -11.03 8.78 -14.43
CA VAL A 176 -12.27 9.14 -15.10
C VAL A 176 -12.92 7.89 -15.70
N PHE A 177 -14.22 7.74 -15.43
CA PHE A 177 -15.07 6.75 -16.08
C PHE A 177 -15.68 7.37 -17.34
N LYS A 178 -15.49 6.72 -18.49
CA LYS A 178 -15.90 7.22 -19.81
C LYS A 178 -17.28 6.73 -20.25
N GLY A 179 -17.83 5.73 -19.59
CA GLY A 179 -19.15 5.20 -19.91
C GLY A 179 -19.54 4.00 -19.06
N GLU A 180 -20.74 3.51 -19.29
CA GLU A 180 -21.28 2.29 -18.70
C GLU A 180 -21.59 1.29 -19.81
N THR A 181 -21.45 0.01 -19.50
CA THR A 181 -21.88 -1.09 -20.36
C THR A 181 -22.38 -2.25 -19.52
N THR A 182 -22.89 -3.29 -20.16
CA THR A 182 -23.33 -4.52 -19.52
C THR A 182 -22.46 -5.67 -19.98
N ILE A 183 -22.01 -6.48 -19.03
CA ILE A 183 -21.37 -7.78 -19.29
C ILE A 183 -22.26 -8.90 -18.77
N GLN A 184 -22.00 -10.14 -19.19
CA GLN A 184 -22.62 -11.31 -18.57
C GLN A 184 -21.76 -11.82 -17.41
N ALA A 185 -22.37 -12.07 -16.26
CA ALA A 185 -21.74 -12.77 -15.14
C ALA A 185 -22.67 -13.87 -14.64
N ARG A 186 -22.25 -15.14 -14.70
CA ARG A 186 -23.10 -16.33 -14.44
C ARG A 186 -24.45 -16.28 -15.19
N GLY A 187 -24.41 -15.91 -16.47
CA GLY A 187 -25.60 -15.88 -17.34
C GLY A 187 -26.62 -14.79 -17.03
N ALA A 188 -26.27 -13.80 -16.20
CA ALA A 188 -27.09 -12.63 -15.94
C ALA A 188 -26.31 -11.34 -16.19
N ASP A 189 -27.05 -10.30 -16.59
CA ASP A 189 -26.51 -8.96 -16.81
C ASP A 189 -25.82 -8.42 -15.55
N LEU A 190 -24.66 -7.81 -15.74
CA LEU A 190 -23.91 -7.07 -14.73
C LEU A 190 -23.49 -5.73 -15.34
N ARG A 191 -23.90 -4.63 -14.70
CA ARG A 191 -23.50 -3.28 -15.13
C ARG A 191 -22.06 -3.02 -14.71
N VAL A 192 -21.28 -2.48 -15.64
CA VAL A 192 -19.88 -2.11 -15.39
C VAL A 192 -19.62 -0.71 -15.92
N GLN A 193 -18.71 0.01 -15.26
CA GLN A 193 -18.18 1.27 -15.74
C GLN A 193 -16.83 1.07 -16.41
N ILE A 194 -16.60 1.78 -17.52
CA ILE A 194 -15.38 1.69 -18.30
C ILE A 194 -14.51 2.89 -18.01
N ASP A 195 -13.24 2.67 -17.63
CA ASP A 195 -12.30 3.75 -17.40
C ASP A 195 -11.63 4.27 -18.68
N GLY A 196 -10.80 5.30 -18.55
CA GLY A 196 -10.09 5.91 -19.67
C GLY A 196 -9.18 4.97 -20.48
N GLN A 197 -8.80 3.82 -19.91
CA GLN A 197 -7.95 2.79 -20.49
C GLN A 197 -8.75 1.57 -20.99
N GLY A 198 -10.08 1.61 -20.94
CA GLY A 198 -10.94 0.51 -21.38
C GLY A 198 -11.12 -0.59 -20.34
N ARG A 199 -10.68 -0.41 -19.09
CA ARG A 199 -10.86 -1.43 -18.05
C ARG A 199 -12.28 -1.35 -17.49
N SER A 200 -12.87 -2.51 -17.25
CA SER A 200 -14.20 -2.62 -16.64
C SER A 200 -14.10 -2.62 -15.13
N TRP A 201 -14.98 -1.84 -14.49
CA TRP A 201 -15.11 -1.71 -13.04
C TRP A 201 -16.55 -2.01 -12.62
N ALA A 202 -16.72 -2.75 -11.53
CA ALA A 202 -18.02 -3.07 -10.97
C ALA A 202 -18.06 -2.83 -9.46
N LEU A 203 -19.26 -2.80 -8.90
CA LEU A 203 -19.46 -2.78 -7.46
C LEU A 203 -18.96 -4.09 -6.86
N VAL A 204 -18.13 -3.98 -5.83
CA VAL A 204 -17.56 -5.16 -5.16
C VAL A 204 -18.67 -6.01 -4.54
N ALA A 205 -19.68 -5.38 -3.93
CA ALA A 205 -20.81 -6.09 -3.34
C ALA A 205 -21.59 -6.91 -4.37
N GLU A 206 -21.92 -6.33 -5.54
CA GLU A 206 -22.65 -7.04 -6.60
C GLU A 206 -21.87 -8.25 -7.11
N LEU A 207 -20.54 -8.13 -7.26
CA LEU A 207 -19.68 -9.24 -7.65
C LEU A 207 -19.64 -10.32 -6.57
N LEU A 208 -19.41 -9.97 -5.31
CA LEU A 208 -19.35 -10.93 -4.21
C LEU A 208 -20.67 -11.67 -4.03
N GLU A 209 -21.81 -10.96 -4.13
CA GLU A 209 -23.15 -11.55 -4.09
C GLU A 209 -23.40 -12.49 -5.28
N ARG A 210 -23.01 -12.09 -6.51
CA ARG A 210 -23.16 -12.90 -7.73
C ARG A 210 -22.48 -14.27 -7.62
N TYR A 211 -21.32 -14.31 -6.96
CA TYR A 211 -20.51 -15.52 -6.76
C TYR A 211 -20.69 -16.14 -5.38
N GLU A 212 -21.68 -15.69 -4.61
CA GLU A 212 -22.04 -16.25 -3.30
C GLU A 212 -20.84 -16.28 -2.34
N ILE A 213 -19.98 -15.26 -2.41
CA ILE A 213 -18.76 -15.15 -1.62
C ILE A 213 -19.09 -14.47 -0.28
N PRO A 214 -18.95 -15.19 0.85
CA PRO A 214 -19.22 -14.61 2.16
C PRO A 214 -18.28 -13.46 2.44
N HIS A 215 -18.81 -12.34 2.90
CA HIS A 215 -18.01 -11.15 3.18
C HIS A 215 -18.61 -10.27 4.27
N VAL A 216 -17.75 -9.45 4.89
CA VAL A 216 -18.13 -8.45 5.89
C VAL A 216 -17.42 -7.14 5.59
N TRP A 217 -18.15 -6.03 5.62
CA TRP A 217 -17.57 -4.69 5.56
C TRP A 217 -16.98 -4.27 6.91
N ASP A 218 -15.69 -3.96 6.93
CA ASP A 218 -14.99 -3.33 8.05
C ASP A 218 -14.79 -1.83 7.75
N ALA A 219 -15.75 -1.03 8.23
CA ALA A 219 -15.72 0.42 8.07
C ALA A 219 -14.49 1.08 8.72
N SER A 220 -13.97 0.50 9.81
CA SER A 220 -12.85 1.07 10.55
C SER A 220 -11.54 0.98 9.76
N ARG A 221 -11.35 -0.14 9.04
CA ARG A 221 -10.17 -0.39 8.21
C ARG A 221 -10.36 -0.02 6.74
N ARG A 222 -11.60 0.29 6.32
CA ARG A 222 -11.99 0.42 4.90
C ARG A 222 -11.63 -0.85 4.13
N ARG A 223 -12.04 -1.99 4.69
CA ARG A 223 -11.73 -3.32 4.17
C ARG A 223 -12.99 -4.16 3.98
N ILE A 224 -12.94 -5.05 3.01
CA ILE A 224 -13.92 -6.12 2.86
C ILE A 224 -13.23 -7.43 3.25
N LEU A 225 -13.72 -8.05 4.30
CA LEU A 225 -13.21 -9.30 4.84
C LEU A 225 -13.92 -10.46 4.15
N ILE A 226 -13.17 -11.28 3.43
CA ILE A 226 -13.64 -12.42 2.64
C ILE A 226 -13.60 -13.68 3.50
N GLY A 227 -14.74 -14.36 3.64
CA GLY A 227 -14.87 -15.60 4.41
C GLY A 227 -14.46 -16.87 3.66
N ALA A 228 -14.07 -16.77 2.39
CA ALA A 228 -13.67 -17.90 1.56
C ALA A 228 -12.18 -18.26 1.78
N LEU A 229 -11.89 -19.52 2.14
CA LEU A 229 -10.54 -20.01 2.50
C LEU A 229 -9.68 -20.42 1.28
N ASP A 230 -10.25 -20.40 0.08
CA ASP A 230 -9.65 -20.92 -1.15
C ASP A 230 -9.11 -19.82 -2.09
N VAL A 231 -9.00 -18.58 -1.60
CA VAL A 231 -8.39 -17.48 -2.34
C VAL A 231 -6.91 -17.38 -1.99
N THR A 232 -6.05 -17.53 -2.99
CA THR A 232 -4.59 -17.32 -2.84
C THR A 232 -4.26 -15.94 -3.41
N PRO A 233 -3.89 -14.95 -2.57
CA PRO A 233 -3.53 -13.62 -3.04
C PRO A 233 -2.38 -13.70 -4.05
N THR A 234 -2.61 -13.18 -5.25
CA THR A 234 -1.57 -13.13 -6.28
C THR A 234 -0.89 -11.76 -6.24
N TYR A 235 0.43 -11.73 -6.30
CA TYR A 235 1.13 -10.47 -6.50
C TYR A 235 0.79 -9.91 -7.88
N ARG A 236 0.30 -8.67 -7.94
CA ARG A 236 -0.05 -7.98 -9.19
C ARG A 236 0.77 -6.72 -9.40
N ASP A 237 1.56 -6.74 -10.46
CA ASP A 237 2.28 -5.58 -10.95
C ASP A 237 1.37 -4.47 -11.49
N ASP A 238 0.05 -4.67 -11.60
CA ASP A 238 -0.91 -3.69 -12.10
C ASP A 238 -2.04 -3.32 -11.12
N ALA A 239 -2.00 -3.84 -9.88
CA ALA A 239 -2.95 -3.53 -8.80
C ALA A 239 -3.26 -2.03 -8.68
N VAL A 240 -4.51 -1.72 -8.33
CA VAL A 240 -5.00 -0.34 -8.14
C VAL A 240 -4.13 0.42 -7.13
N GLN A 241 -3.64 1.58 -7.53
CA GLN A 241 -2.74 2.44 -6.76
C GLN A 241 -3.47 3.67 -6.23
N ALA A 242 -2.96 4.29 -5.16
CA ALA A 242 -3.54 5.53 -4.63
C ALA A 242 -3.52 6.69 -5.64
N SER A 243 -2.62 6.62 -6.64
CA SER A 243 -2.53 7.58 -7.74
C SER A 243 -3.76 7.65 -8.65
N VAL A 244 -4.71 6.71 -8.55
CA VAL A 244 -6.00 6.81 -9.24
C VAL A 244 -6.89 7.93 -8.69
N GLY A 245 -6.49 8.60 -7.60
CA GLY A 245 -7.13 9.79 -7.07
C GLY A 245 -8.45 9.54 -6.32
N TRP A 246 -8.78 8.27 -6.06
CA TRP A 246 -9.90 7.84 -5.21
C TRP A 246 -9.36 7.21 -3.92
N PRO A 247 -10.05 7.33 -2.78
CA PRO A 247 -9.71 6.54 -1.59
C PRO A 247 -9.69 5.06 -1.94
N LEU A 248 -8.69 4.32 -1.46
CA LEU A 248 -8.58 2.88 -1.71
C LEU A 248 -9.44 2.08 -0.74
N VAL A 249 -9.91 0.92 -1.22
CA VAL A 249 -10.51 -0.14 -0.42
C VAL A 249 -9.74 -1.43 -0.68
N GLU A 250 -9.53 -2.25 0.34
CA GLU A 250 -8.82 -3.52 0.19
C GLU A 250 -9.75 -4.70 0.51
N LEU A 251 -9.64 -5.77 -0.26
CA LEU A 251 -10.25 -7.05 0.03
C LEU A 251 -9.15 -7.94 0.63
N SER A 252 -9.45 -8.61 1.74
CA SER A 252 -8.50 -9.50 2.43
C SER A 252 -9.27 -10.68 3.03
N LEU A 253 -8.60 -11.79 3.33
CA LEU A 253 -9.27 -12.90 4.04
C LEU A 253 -9.68 -12.45 5.45
N GLN A 254 -10.73 -13.06 6.00
CA GLN A 254 -11.25 -12.74 7.33
C GLN A 254 -10.27 -13.05 8.48
N THR A 255 -9.13 -13.67 8.21
CA THR A 255 -8.06 -13.87 9.20
C THR A 255 -7.33 -12.54 9.45
N GLY A 256 -7.13 -12.18 10.72
CA GLY A 256 -6.70 -10.83 11.15
C GLY A 256 -5.33 -10.34 10.68
N SER A 257 -4.61 -11.14 9.88
CA SER A 257 -3.29 -10.84 9.32
C SER A 257 -3.16 -11.30 7.86
N ALA A 258 -4.29 -11.48 7.17
CA ALA A 258 -4.34 -11.96 5.80
C ALA A 258 -3.69 -10.96 4.83
N PRO A 259 -3.02 -11.44 3.77
CA PRO A 259 -2.58 -10.55 2.70
C PRO A 259 -3.78 -9.90 2.02
N VAL A 260 -3.56 -8.71 1.47
CA VAL A 260 -4.52 -8.08 0.55
C VAL A 260 -4.65 -8.96 -0.69
N ILE A 261 -5.87 -9.38 -0.99
CA ILE A 261 -6.24 -10.14 -2.19
C ILE A 261 -6.36 -9.18 -3.37
N LEU A 262 -7.15 -8.13 -3.19
CA LEU A 262 -7.54 -7.21 -4.26
C LEU A 262 -7.61 -5.79 -3.70
N SER A 263 -7.15 -4.82 -4.49
CA SER A 263 -7.32 -3.40 -4.18
C SER A 263 -8.35 -2.79 -5.13
N GLY A 264 -9.24 -1.98 -4.58
CA GLY A 264 -10.26 -1.24 -5.29
C GLY A 264 -10.27 0.23 -4.92
N ILE A 265 -11.32 0.93 -5.32
CA ILE A 265 -11.58 2.32 -4.95
C ILE A 265 -12.90 2.46 -4.20
N LEU A 266 -13.00 3.47 -3.35
CA LEU A 266 -14.22 3.89 -2.68
C LEU A 266 -14.73 5.15 -3.36
N ARG A 267 -16.01 5.14 -3.75
CA ARG A 267 -16.66 6.27 -4.43
C ARG A 267 -17.91 6.69 -3.67
N PRO A 268 -18.15 7.99 -3.46
CA PRO A 268 -19.38 8.48 -2.86
C PRO A 268 -20.58 8.15 -3.76
N GLY A 269 -21.68 7.75 -3.13
CA GLY A 269 -22.96 7.44 -3.77
C GLY A 269 -24.13 8.02 -2.97
N GLY A 270 -25.33 8.03 -3.58
CA GLY A 270 -26.54 8.56 -2.93
C GLY A 270 -26.90 7.87 -1.62
N ASP A 271 -26.58 6.58 -1.50
CA ASP A 271 -26.82 5.74 -0.32
C ASP A 271 -25.55 5.54 0.53
N GLY A 272 -24.52 6.37 0.32
CA GLY A 272 -23.21 6.26 0.98
C GLY A 272 -22.09 5.82 0.05
N ASP A 273 -20.89 5.74 0.62
CA ASP A 273 -19.67 5.34 -0.08
C ASP A 273 -19.76 3.86 -0.53
N ARG A 274 -19.47 3.61 -1.81
CA ARG A 274 -19.51 2.27 -2.41
C ARG A 274 -18.14 1.83 -2.90
N ALA A 275 -17.80 0.57 -2.65
CA ALA A 275 -16.56 -0.05 -3.09
C ALA A 275 -16.68 -0.55 -4.53
N TRP A 276 -15.67 -0.23 -5.34
CA TRP A 276 -15.53 -0.66 -6.73
C TRP A 276 -14.19 -1.34 -6.94
N CYS A 277 -14.15 -2.38 -7.78
CA CYS A 277 -12.91 -3.02 -8.20
C CYS A 277 -12.90 -3.26 -9.71
N ARG A 278 -11.71 -3.53 -10.26
CA ARG A 278 -11.58 -3.95 -11.65
C ARG A 278 -12.13 -5.37 -11.79
N VAL A 279 -12.95 -5.57 -12.81
CA VAL A 279 -13.70 -6.80 -13.02
C VAL A 279 -12.78 -7.97 -13.33
N LEU A 280 -11.78 -7.77 -14.21
CA LEU A 280 -10.84 -8.83 -14.59
C LEU A 280 -9.96 -9.25 -13.40
N GLU A 281 -9.50 -8.28 -12.60
CA GLU A 281 -8.69 -8.56 -11.40
C GLU A 281 -9.51 -9.36 -10.38
N PHE A 282 -10.77 -8.98 -10.15
CA PHE A 282 -11.67 -9.78 -9.32
C PHE A 282 -11.81 -11.21 -9.84
N ALA A 283 -12.03 -11.37 -11.15
CA ALA A 283 -12.19 -12.69 -11.72
C ALA A 283 -10.95 -13.57 -11.53
N GLU A 284 -9.75 -13.00 -11.69
CA GLU A 284 -8.50 -13.73 -11.53
C GLU A 284 -8.24 -14.11 -10.07
N GLU A 285 -8.37 -13.19 -9.12
CA GLU A 285 -8.12 -13.48 -7.69
C GLU A 285 -9.11 -14.51 -7.13
N PHE A 286 -10.36 -14.49 -7.58
CA PHE A 286 -11.40 -15.43 -7.12
C PHE A 286 -11.53 -16.68 -8.00
N GLY A 287 -10.59 -16.92 -8.94
CA GLY A 287 -10.56 -18.13 -9.76
C GLY A 287 -11.73 -18.27 -10.74
N ILE A 288 -12.36 -17.17 -11.14
CA ILE A 288 -13.48 -17.15 -12.08
C ILE A 288 -12.96 -17.31 -13.51
N SER A 289 -13.68 -18.08 -14.32
CA SER A 289 -13.36 -18.26 -15.73
C SER A 289 -13.83 -17.04 -16.53
N VAL A 290 -12.97 -16.53 -17.43
CA VAL A 290 -13.26 -15.32 -18.22
C VAL A 290 -13.21 -15.67 -19.70
N ALA A 291 -14.21 -15.21 -20.45
CA ALA A 291 -14.20 -15.18 -21.90
C ALA A 291 -14.14 -13.73 -22.39
N PHE A 292 -13.51 -13.51 -23.54
CA PHE A 292 -13.39 -12.20 -24.18
C PHE A 292 -14.22 -12.18 -25.47
N ASP A 293 -14.67 -10.99 -25.87
CA ASP A 293 -15.46 -10.72 -27.08
C ASP A 293 -16.81 -11.49 -27.20
N PRO A 294 -17.81 -11.18 -26.34
CA PRO A 294 -17.83 -10.13 -25.31
C PRO A 294 -17.17 -10.58 -23.99
N LEU A 295 -16.83 -9.62 -23.13
CA LEU A 295 -16.37 -9.93 -21.77
C LEU A 295 -17.48 -10.68 -21.02
N VAL A 296 -17.19 -11.90 -20.59
CA VAL A 296 -18.12 -12.74 -19.82
C VAL A 296 -17.38 -13.34 -18.64
N LEU A 297 -17.98 -13.24 -17.45
CA LEU A 297 -17.55 -13.97 -16.27
C LEU A 297 -18.41 -15.23 -16.13
N ALA A 298 -17.77 -16.40 -16.23
CA ALA A 298 -18.40 -17.71 -16.13
C ALA A 298 -18.32 -18.22 -14.68
N GLU A 299 -18.25 -19.55 -14.48
CA GLU A 299 -18.22 -20.13 -13.14
C GLU A 299 -16.87 -19.98 -12.44
N ARG A 300 -16.92 -20.00 -11.10
CA ARG A 300 -15.76 -20.05 -10.22
C ARG A 300 -15.11 -21.45 -10.31
N ARG A 301 -13.81 -21.50 -10.56
CA ARG A 301 -13.06 -22.77 -10.62
C ARG A 301 -12.91 -23.34 -9.21
N GLY A 302 -13.37 -24.58 -9.00
CA GLY A 302 -13.26 -25.28 -7.71
C GLY A 302 -14.47 -25.14 -6.77
N GLY A 303 -15.57 -24.55 -7.26
CA GLY A 303 -16.90 -24.61 -6.63
C GLY A 303 -17.77 -25.72 -7.22
#